data_AF-A0A942Y9Q0-F1
#
_entry.id   AF-A0A942Y9Q0-F1
#
_cell.length_a   1.000
_cell.length_b   1.000
_cell.length_c   1.000
_cell.angle_alpha   90.00
_cell.angle_beta   90.00
_cell.angle_gamma   90.00
#
_symmetry.space_group_name_H-M   'P 1'
#
loop_
_entity.id
_entity.type
_entity.pdbx_description
1 polymer ?
#
loop_
_entity_poly.entity_id
_entity_poly.type
_entity_poly.pdbx_seq_one_letter_code
_entity_poly.pdbx_strand_id
1 'polypeptide(L)'
;MIDLIETFLDTAGVRAWIALALLLVGAVLSLGAGVGIVRFPDPLVRLHAMAKPQVLGLAFALAAIVVAVWTWAALWLVLPVMVFQLFLVPVSTHMIARAGLRSGDYRHEDLLVDDTE
;
A
#
# COMPACT_ATOMS: atom_id res chain seq x y z
N MET A 1 -12.50 5.63 36.98
CA MET A 1 -12.68 4.39 36.19
C MET A 1 -13.85 4.51 35.23
N ILE A 2 -15.00 5.02 35.68
CA ILE A 2 -16.17 5.31 34.83
C ILE A 2 -15.86 6.44 33.83
N ASP A 3 -15.19 7.52 34.25
CA ASP A 3 -14.79 8.62 33.34
C ASP A 3 -13.79 8.18 32.25
N LEU A 4 -12.95 7.19 32.55
CA LEU A 4 -12.03 6.58 31.57
C LEU A 4 -12.82 5.81 30.51
N ILE A 5 -13.84 5.07 30.93
CA ILE A 5 -14.71 4.28 30.04
C ILE A 5 -15.59 5.21 29.19
N GLU A 6 -16.10 6.30 29.76
CA GLU A 6 -16.87 7.31 29.02
C GLU A 6 -16.00 8.06 28.00
N THR A 7 -14.76 8.42 28.36
CA THR A 7 -13.79 9.01 27.41
C THR A 7 -13.44 8.03 26.27
N PHE A 8 -13.39 6.73 26.58
CA PHE A 8 -13.16 5.66 25.59
C PHE A 8 -14.36 5.44 24.66
N LEU A 9 -15.58 5.55 25.18
CA LEU A 9 -16.84 5.36 24.46
C LEU A 9 -17.33 6.62 23.75
N ASP A 10 -16.70 7.78 24.01
CA ASP A 10 -16.97 8.99 23.27
C ASP A 10 -16.65 8.78 21.77
N THR A 11 -17.38 9.50 20.93
CA THR A 11 -17.20 9.57 19.48
C THR A 11 -15.75 9.85 19.07
N ALA A 12 -14.99 10.60 19.87
CA ALA A 12 -13.55 10.80 19.68
C ALA A 12 -12.74 9.51 19.95
N GLY A 13 -13.03 8.81 21.04
CA GLY A 13 -12.38 7.54 21.39
C GLY A 13 -12.65 6.45 20.35
N VAL A 14 -13.90 6.30 19.91
CA VAL A 14 -14.28 5.32 18.88
C VAL A 14 -13.53 5.55 17.57
N ARG A 15 -13.44 6.81 17.11
CA ARG A 15 -12.67 7.18 15.89
C ARG A 15 -11.20 6.83 16.03
N ALA A 16 -10.60 7.06 17.20
CA ALA A 16 -9.19 6.73 17.45
C ALA A 16 -8.93 5.21 17.34
N TRP A 17 -9.82 4.37 17.89
CA TRP A 17 -9.71 2.92 17.79
C TRP A 17 -9.85 2.42 16.35
N ILE A 18 -10.80 2.99 15.58
CA ILE A 18 -10.96 2.66 14.16
C ILE A 18 -9.72 3.08 13.38
N ALA A 19 -9.21 4.29 13.59
CA ALA A 19 -8.02 4.78 12.92
C ALA A 19 -6.78 3.93 13.25
N LEU A 20 -6.63 3.50 14.52
CA LEU A 20 -5.55 2.61 14.93
C LEU A 20 -5.62 1.25 14.22
N ALA A 21 -6.82 0.65 14.15
CA ALA A 21 -7.01 -0.63 13.46
C ALA A 21 -6.66 -0.51 11.97
N LEU A 22 -7.13 0.56 11.31
CA LEU A 22 -6.79 0.84 9.90
C LEU A 22 -5.28 1.02 9.72
N LEU A 23 -4.62 1.77 10.61
CA LEU A 23 -3.18 2.02 10.53
C LEU A 23 -2.36 0.73 10.72
N LEU A 24 -2.77 -0.15 11.64
CA LEU A 24 -2.11 -1.44 11.85
C LEU A 24 -2.24 -2.36 10.63
N VAL A 25 -3.43 -2.45 10.04
CA VAL A 25 -3.64 -3.20 8.80
C VAL A 25 -2.79 -2.61 7.67
N GLY A 26 -2.78 -1.29 7.52
CA GLY A 26 -1.96 -0.60 6.54
C GLY A 26 -0.46 -0.88 6.71
N ALA A 27 0.03 -0.82 7.96
CA ALA A 27 1.43 -1.09 8.29
C ALA A 27 1.83 -2.53 7.96
N VAL A 28 1.01 -3.53 8.29
CA VAL A 28 1.28 -4.94 7.95
C VAL A 28 1.34 -5.14 6.44
N LEU A 29 0.46 -4.49 5.67
CA LEU A 29 0.48 -4.55 4.21
C LEU A 29 1.73 -3.89 3.62
N SER A 30 2.12 -2.71 4.12
CA SER A 30 3.36 -2.03 3.70
C SER A 30 4.61 -2.84 4.05
N LEU A 31 4.64 -3.49 5.21
CA LEU A 31 5.70 -4.44 5.57
C LEU A 31 5.71 -5.62 4.61
N GLY A 32 4.54 -6.18 4.27
CA GLY A 32 4.39 -7.24 3.29
C GLY A 32 4.93 -6.86 1.90
N ALA A 33 4.69 -5.62 1.45
CA ALA A 33 5.26 -5.10 0.21
C ALA A 33 6.80 -5.10 0.26
N GLY A 34 7.40 -4.62 1.35
CA GLY A 34 8.85 -4.62 1.56
C GLY A 34 9.44 -6.03 1.60
N VAL A 35 8.79 -6.96 2.32
CA VAL A 35 9.19 -8.37 2.35
C VAL A 35 9.10 -9.02 0.97
N GLY A 36 8.07 -8.69 0.18
CA GLY A 36 7.90 -9.17 -1.20
C GLY A 36 9.09 -8.82 -2.09
N ILE A 37 9.66 -7.61 -1.95
CA ILE A 37 10.83 -7.18 -2.73
C ILE A 37 12.07 -8.02 -2.43
N VAL A 38 12.24 -8.47 -1.18
CA VAL A 38 13.42 -9.22 -0.73
C VAL A 38 13.25 -10.73 -0.95
N ARG A 39 12.02 -11.24 -0.86
CA ARG A 39 11.73 -12.68 -0.90
C ARG A 39 11.66 -13.24 -2.32
N PHE A 40 11.09 -12.49 -3.28
CA PHE A 40 10.89 -13.02 -4.63
C PHE A 40 12.15 -12.84 -5.48
N PRO A 41 12.62 -13.90 -6.17
CA PRO A 41 13.83 -13.82 -7.00
C PRO A 41 13.59 -13.19 -8.38
N ASP A 42 12.39 -13.32 -8.94
CA ASP A 42 12.03 -12.78 -10.26
C ASP A 42 11.54 -11.31 -10.15
N PRO A 43 12.15 -10.35 -10.89
CA PRO A 43 11.70 -8.95 -10.95
C PRO A 43 10.22 -8.74 -11.25
N LEU A 44 9.62 -9.54 -12.13
CA LEU A 44 8.20 -9.39 -12.48
C LEU A 44 7.30 -9.80 -11.30
N VAL A 45 7.67 -10.88 -10.62
CA VAL A 45 6.99 -11.34 -9.39
C VAL A 45 7.19 -10.35 -8.25
N ARG A 46 8.39 -9.77 -8.10
CA ARG A 46 8.67 -8.71 -7.11
C ARG A 46 7.80 -7.49 -7.33
N LEU A 47 7.60 -7.05 -8.58
CA LEU A 47 6.74 -5.92 -8.92
C LEU A 47 5.28 -6.17 -8.52
N HIS A 48 4.75 -7.36 -8.80
CA HIS A 48 3.40 -7.73 -8.37
C HIS A 48 3.25 -7.84 -6.85
N ALA A 49 4.22 -8.46 -6.20
CA ALA A 49 4.24 -8.63 -4.75
C ALA A 49 4.43 -7.31 -3.99
N MET A 50 5.13 -6.34 -4.57
CA MET A 50 5.34 -5.02 -4.00
C MET A 50 4.13 -4.11 -4.23
N ALA A 51 3.65 -4.00 -5.46
CA ALA A 51 2.67 -2.98 -5.84
C ALA A 51 1.32 -3.15 -5.12
N LYS A 52 0.80 -4.38 -5.03
CA LYS A 52 -0.55 -4.64 -4.49
C LYS A 52 -0.64 -4.30 -3.00
N PRO A 53 0.23 -4.82 -2.12
CA PRO A 53 0.17 -4.48 -0.70
C PRO A 53 0.57 -3.03 -0.44
N GLN A 54 1.43 -2.43 -1.27
CA GLN A 54 1.83 -1.03 -1.11
C GLN A 54 0.67 -0.05 -1.34
N VAL A 55 -0.10 -0.21 -2.41
CA VAL A 55 -1.27 0.65 -2.70
C VAL A 55 -2.33 0.50 -1.61
N LEU A 56 -2.62 -0.73 -1.19
CA LEU A 56 -3.59 -0.99 -0.12
C LEU A 56 -3.10 -0.46 1.22
N GLY A 57 -1.83 -0.67 1.56
CA GLY A 57 -1.22 -0.20 2.80
C GLY A 57 -1.33 1.32 2.94
N LEU A 58 -1.01 2.05 1.87
CA LEU A 58 -1.20 3.50 1.83
C LEU A 58 -2.68 3.89 1.94
N ALA A 59 -3.58 3.22 1.22
CA ALA A 59 -5.02 3.51 1.28
C ALA A 59 -5.57 3.39 2.71
N PHE A 60 -5.17 2.36 3.45
CA PHE A 60 -5.56 2.17 4.86
C PHE A 60 -4.97 3.26 5.77
N ALA A 61 -3.70 3.63 5.59
CA ALA A 61 -3.08 4.71 6.35
C ALA A 61 -3.77 6.06 6.09
N LEU A 62 -4.11 6.34 4.84
CA LEU A 62 -4.85 7.54 4.43
C LEU A 62 -6.27 7.56 5.00
N ALA A 63 -6.97 6.42 4.98
CA ALA A 63 -8.29 6.28 5.61
C ALA A 63 -8.22 6.52 7.13
N ALA A 64 -7.16 6.05 7.80
CA ALA A 64 -6.95 6.30 9.23
C ALA A 64 -6.85 7.81 9.52
N ILE A 65 -6.15 8.58 8.69
CA ILE A 65 -6.04 10.04 8.82
C ILE A 65 -7.42 10.71 8.70
N VAL A 66 -8.21 10.31 7.69
CA VAL A 66 -9.56 10.86 7.48
C VAL A 66 -10.47 10.56 8.67
N VAL A 67 -10.43 9.34 9.21
CA VAL A 67 -11.25 8.92 10.36
C VAL A 67 -10.82 9.64 11.64
N ALA A 68 -9.50 9.77 11.88
CA ALA A 68 -8.97 10.40 13.09
C ALA A 68 -9.25 11.91 13.15
N VAL A 69 -9.05 12.61 12.03
CA VAL A 69 -9.17 14.08 12.00
C VAL A 69 -10.60 14.51 11.70
N TRP A 70 -11.31 13.79 10.82
CA TRP A 70 -12.69 14.05 10.40
C TRP A 70 -12.95 15.51 9.97
N THR A 71 -12.07 16.07 9.14
CA THR A 71 -12.24 17.41 8.56
C THR A 71 -12.23 17.37 7.04
N TRP A 72 -12.87 18.37 6.43
CA TRP A 72 -12.85 18.55 4.97
C TRP A 72 -11.44 18.79 4.43
N ALA A 73 -10.60 19.49 5.20
CA ALA A 73 -9.20 19.71 4.85
C ALA A 73 -8.41 18.40 4.76
N ALA A 74 -8.63 17.45 5.68
CA ALA A 74 -7.99 16.14 5.64
C ALA A 74 -8.38 15.36 4.37
N LEU A 75 -9.66 15.39 3.98
CA LEU A 75 -10.12 14.75 2.74
C LEU A 75 -9.43 15.33 1.49
N TRP A 76 -9.36 16.66 1.37
CA TRP A 76 -8.70 17.31 0.23
C TRP A 76 -7.20 17.09 0.17
N LEU A 77 -6.55 16.87 1.32
CA LEU A 77 -5.13 16.56 1.36
C LEU A 77 -4.84 15.11 0.97
N VAL A 78 -5.68 14.18 1.41
CA VAL A 78 -5.50 12.74 1.21
C VAL A 78 -5.86 12.30 -0.21
N LEU A 79 -6.88 12.91 -0.82
CA LEU A 79 -7.41 12.50 -2.11
C LEU A 79 -6.36 12.59 -3.25
N PRO A 80 -5.60 13.69 -3.42
CA PRO A 80 -4.51 13.76 -4.40
C PRO A 80 -3.43 12.69 -4.16
N VAL A 81 -3.07 12.41 -2.90
CA VAL A 81 -2.06 11.39 -2.58
C VAL A 81 -2.48 10.02 -3.09
N MET A 82 -3.73 9.63 -2.86
CA MET A 82 -4.27 8.36 -3.35
C MET A 82 -4.33 8.30 -4.88
N VAL A 83 -4.78 9.38 -5.52
CA VAL A 83 -4.85 9.48 -6.99
C VAL A 83 -3.45 9.38 -7.60
N PHE A 84 -2.49 10.16 -7.11
CA PHE A 84 -1.12 10.11 -7.59
C PHE A 84 -0.50 8.73 -7.37
N GLN A 85 -0.72 8.09 -6.21
CA GLN A 85 -0.23 6.72 -5.98
C GLN A 85 -0.77 5.73 -7.01
N LEU A 86 -2.07 5.80 -7.34
CA LEU A 86 -2.69 4.93 -8.33
C LEU A 86 -2.13 5.12 -9.74
N PHE A 87 -1.61 6.30 -10.07
CA PHE A 87 -0.91 6.55 -11.34
C PHE A 87 0.58 6.20 -11.28
N LEU A 88 1.26 6.57 -10.19
CA LEU A 88 2.69 6.36 -10.00
C LEU A 88 3.05 4.87 -10.00
N VAL A 89 2.25 4.05 -9.32
CA VAL A 89 2.53 2.61 -9.21
C VAL A 89 2.55 1.89 -10.56
N PRO A 90 1.53 1.98 -11.44
CA PRO A 90 1.58 1.34 -12.76
C PRO A 90 2.63 1.94 -13.68
N VAL A 91 2.83 3.26 -13.65
CA VAL A 91 3.87 3.91 -14.48
C VAL A 91 5.26 3.41 -14.09
N SER A 92 5.59 3.42 -12.79
CA SER A 92 6.86 2.89 -12.28
C SER A 92 7.01 1.40 -12.56
N THR A 93 5.95 0.62 -12.38
CA THR A 93 5.96 -0.83 -12.66
C THR A 93 6.25 -1.11 -14.13
N HIS A 94 5.61 -0.38 -15.05
CA HIS A 94 5.84 -0.55 -16.48
C HIS A 94 7.27 -0.16 -16.88
N MET A 95 7.81 0.92 -16.31
CA MET A 95 9.20 1.34 -16.55
C MET A 95 10.20 0.30 -16.04
N ILE A 96 9.99 -0.25 -14.83
CA ILE A 96 10.87 -1.28 -14.25
C ILE A 96 10.77 -2.58 -15.05
N ALA A 97 9.56 -3.00 -15.44
CA ALA A 97 9.37 -4.17 -16.28
C ALA A 97 10.11 -4.03 -17.62
N ARG A 98 9.98 -2.89 -18.31
CA ARG A 98 10.68 -2.67 -19.58
C ARG A 98 12.21 -2.56 -19.40
N ALA A 99 12.67 -2.06 -18.26
CA ALA A 99 14.10 -2.03 -17.94
C ALA A 99 14.64 -3.44 -17.71
N GLY A 100 13.92 -4.27 -16.97
CA GLY A 100 14.21 -5.70 -16.83
C GLY A 100 14.32 -6.38 -18.19
N LEU A 101 13.47 -5.99 -19.16
CA LEU A 101 13.38 -6.66 -20.47
C LEU A 101 14.67 -6.49 -21.24
N ARG A 102 15.30 -5.34 -21.07
CA ARG A 102 16.53 -4.97 -21.76
C ARG A 102 17.77 -5.48 -21.06
N SER A 103 17.74 -5.69 -19.75
CA SER A 103 18.87 -6.24 -19.00
C SER A 103 18.95 -7.76 -19.04
N GLY A 104 17.90 -8.45 -19.52
CA GLY A 104 17.82 -9.91 -19.51
C GLY A 104 17.76 -10.48 -18.10
N ASP A 105 17.31 -9.68 -17.12
CA ASP A 105 17.33 -10.01 -15.70
C ASP A 105 16.08 -10.80 -15.30
N TYR A 106 15.80 -11.89 -16.02
CA TYR A 106 14.67 -12.77 -15.74
C TYR A 106 15.08 -14.22 -15.72
N ARG A 107 14.35 -15.00 -14.92
CA ARG A 107 14.50 -16.44 -14.90
C ARG A 107 13.68 -17.04 -16.05
N HIS A 108 14.32 -17.14 -17.22
CA HIS A 108 13.74 -17.84 -18.38
C HIS A 108 13.32 -19.28 -18.07
N GLU A 109 13.97 -19.92 -17.08
CA GLU A 109 13.63 -21.26 -16.58
C GLU A 109 12.24 -21.37 -15.94
N ASP A 110 11.66 -20.26 -15.46
CA ASP A 110 10.32 -20.23 -14.86
C ASP A 110 9.21 -19.88 -15.89
N LEU A 111 9.59 -19.55 -17.14
CA LEU A 111 8.67 -19.16 -18.21
C LEU A 111 8.26 -20.37 -19.06
N LEU A 112 6.96 -20.71 -19.08
CA LEU A 112 6.41 -21.77 -19.93
C LEU A 112 6.27 -21.35 -21.40
N VAL A 113 6.03 -20.06 -21.63
CA VAL A 113 5.88 -19.44 -22.94
C VAL A 113 6.50 -18.05 -22.85
N ASP A 114 7.40 -17.75 -23.77
CA ASP A 114 8.00 -16.44 -23.94
C ASP A 114 7.71 -15.96 -25.36
N ASP A 115 6.77 -15.03 -25.51
CA ASP A 115 6.42 -14.43 -26.80
C ASP A 115 7.33 -13.23 -27.14
N THR A 116 8.39 -13.00 -26.36
CA THR A 116 9.35 -11.92 -26.60
C THR A 116 10.54 -12.31 -27.48
N GLU A 117 10.61 -13.59 -27.90
CA GLU A 117 11.49 -14.09 -28.96
C GLU A 117 10.87 -14.01 -30.37
#